data_AF-A0A660VID2-F1
#
_entry.id   AF-A0A660VID2-F1
#
_cell.length_a   1.000
_cell.length_b   1.000
_cell.length_c   1.000
_cell.angle_alpha   90.00
_cell.angle_beta   90.00
_cell.angle_gamma   90.00
#
_symmetry.space_group_name_H-M   'P 1'
#
loop_
_entity.id
_entity.type
_entity.pdbx_description
1 polymer ?
#
loop_
_entity_poly.entity_id
_entity_poly.type
_entity_poly.pdbx_seq_one_letter_code
_entity_poly.pdbx_strand_id
1 'polypeptide(L)'
;MRVAVVLLAVFAVVGLLFGDVIFLDDGRIVRGKIVEQNEDYVKIKTKYGTRKISVDRVREVITEAEMEKRLQERMDAAGDDADALWDVVRWCRDIGLDEKAKDLAKRVLELNPDHESARKYLGYIKKDGAWVKEEQWYRAHGWVRRGGRWVSPEELKRRELEKRRKEQKAIEQSREAEAERRREYEGVPWGKRHIINTAHFVIECNSTREVAERYAKIMEIIFENYCKEFAAFRPRRRRCRILIFRNYQEFLRMTHRPPGVGGFYMPGRYQLVTYHGVMGTGDTTLILLHEGTHLFQDLIGMFGNPARSRSPMWIIEGMAVLHEGAELSVKRRRVRIRGVNRDRLVLLQNLIEKKKNLSLRQLITTPKPRFRGVHYAHAGLFVYYLLKRSSKHRKLLFDYIRIATGGRTIQALPDLERLASRILHKSLESIEKDWLKWVMRLKPERFYKVRGRRYVSEKLRFEVEKPRGWGSVSVRKLDAREALAFTKTSLKARIYIIAASNMMGYDLKRFMGLWKNAISRAHSQNKVQNFKVVSQKETTVAGLAAMEVIYDCKVPESKISKDLNRRARIFVAGTDFIYMLTVMAPPGEKFEQAYKDFKEWIKTFKILPPKE
;
A
#
# COMPACT_ATOMS: atom_id res chain seq x y z
N MET A 1 56.85 67.42 -15.12
CA MET A 1 55.57 67.77 -15.78
C MET A 1 55.57 67.13 -17.17
N ARG A 2 54.38 66.72 -17.65
CA ARG A 2 54.08 66.03 -18.93
C ARG A 2 54.79 66.57 -20.17
N VAL A 3 55.03 65.68 -21.16
CA VAL A 3 54.74 65.76 -22.63
C VAL A 3 54.86 64.31 -23.14
N ALA A 4 53.75 63.58 -23.36
CA ALA A 4 53.03 63.37 -24.62
C ALA A 4 53.78 62.51 -25.67
N VAL A 5 53.39 61.24 -25.78
CA VAL A 5 53.74 60.32 -26.89
C VAL A 5 52.44 59.86 -27.55
N VAL A 6 52.30 60.18 -28.83
CA VAL A 6 51.20 59.77 -29.69
C VAL A 6 51.48 58.33 -30.14
N LEU A 7 50.58 57.41 -29.78
CA LEU A 7 50.58 56.01 -30.19
C LEU A 7 49.84 55.87 -31.53
N LEU A 8 50.53 55.36 -32.54
CA LEU A 8 49.97 54.96 -33.83
C LEU A 8 49.54 53.50 -33.75
N ALA A 9 48.24 53.27 -33.95
CA ALA A 9 47.58 51.97 -33.89
C ALA A 9 47.85 51.12 -35.15
N VAL A 10 48.17 49.85 -34.96
CA VAL A 10 48.11 48.81 -36.01
C VAL A 10 46.92 47.91 -35.68
N PHE A 11 45.83 48.07 -36.44
CA PHE A 11 44.68 47.17 -36.42
C PHE A 11 45.05 45.86 -37.13
N ALA A 12 45.05 44.73 -36.41
CA ALA A 12 44.97 43.41 -37.03
C ALA A 12 43.54 43.21 -37.53
N VAL A 13 43.37 43.15 -38.85
CA VAL A 13 42.08 42.85 -39.49
C VAL A 13 41.76 41.37 -39.23
N VAL A 14 40.92 41.09 -38.23
CA VAL A 14 40.27 39.79 -38.08
C VAL A 14 39.12 39.74 -39.08
N GLY A 15 39.27 38.94 -40.14
CA GLY A 15 38.24 38.75 -41.14
C GLY A 15 36.95 38.23 -40.50
N LEU A 16 35.83 38.92 -40.74
CA LEU A 16 34.50 38.40 -40.45
C LEU A 16 34.34 37.06 -41.18
N LEU A 17 34.07 35.97 -40.46
CA LEU A 17 33.84 34.66 -41.07
C LEU A 17 32.40 34.68 -41.62
N PHE A 18 32.28 34.70 -42.95
CA PHE A 18 31.00 34.59 -43.63
C PHE A 18 30.73 33.13 -43.99
N GLY A 19 29.63 32.56 -43.48
CA GLY A 19 29.20 31.21 -43.82
C GLY A 19 28.07 30.68 -42.95
N ASP A 20 27.51 29.56 -43.38
CA ASP A 20 26.39 28.87 -42.72
C ASP A 20 26.78 27.47 -42.21
N VAL A 21 28.03 27.06 -42.45
CA VAL A 21 28.59 25.74 -42.09
C VAL A 21 29.95 25.93 -41.43
N ILE A 22 30.07 25.51 -40.17
CA ILE A 22 31.31 25.60 -39.38
C ILE A 22 31.86 24.19 -39.19
N PHE A 23 33.08 23.95 -39.66
CA PHE A 23 33.88 22.75 -39.36
C PHE A 23 34.69 23.01 -38.10
N LEU A 24 34.63 22.06 -37.16
CA LEU A 24 35.39 22.11 -35.92
C LEU A 24 36.69 21.32 -36.02
N ASP A 25 37.65 21.67 -35.18
CA ASP A 25 38.95 20.99 -35.03
C ASP A 25 38.82 19.49 -34.71
N ASP A 26 37.80 19.12 -33.93
CA ASP A 26 37.44 17.76 -33.57
C ASP A 26 36.67 16.99 -34.66
N GLY A 27 36.52 17.57 -35.85
CA GLY A 27 35.86 16.96 -37.00
C GLY A 27 34.33 17.08 -37.02
N ARG A 28 33.70 17.64 -35.98
CA ARG A 28 32.26 17.91 -35.98
C ARG A 28 31.90 19.12 -36.84
N ILE A 29 30.69 19.11 -37.41
CA ILE A 29 30.21 20.21 -38.25
C ILE A 29 28.92 20.78 -37.67
N VAL A 30 28.83 22.11 -37.63
CA VAL A 30 27.68 22.84 -37.12
C VAL A 30 27.09 23.71 -38.23
N ARG A 31 25.81 23.50 -38.53
CA ARG A 31 25.11 24.18 -39.63
C ARG A 31 24.02 25.11 -39.08
N GLY A 32 23.95 26.30 -39.63
CA GLY A 32 23.04 27.34 -39.21
C GLY A 32 23.57 28.74 -39.52
N LYS A 33 22.72 29.75 -39.37
CA LYS A 33 23.11 31.12 -39.68
C LYS A 33 24.00 31.66 -38.57
N ILE A 34 25.20 32.13 -38.90
CA ILE A 34 26.01 32.89 -37.95
C ILE A 34 25.27 34.21 -37.66
N VAL A 35 25.02 34.47 -36.37
CA VAL A 35 24.23 35.63 -35.92
C VAL A 35 25.06 36.64 -35.14
N GLU A 36 26.23 36.24 -34.66
CA GLU A 36 27.14 37.08 -33.89
C GLU A 36 28.54 36.43 -33.90
N GLN A 37 29.60 37.22 -34.05
CA GLN A 37 30.98 36.76 -33.98
C GLN A 37 31.82 37.83 -33.27
N ASN A 38 32.73 37.41 -32.41
CA ASN A 38 33.78 38.24 -31.83
C ASN A 38 35.10 37.44 -31.73
N GLU A 39 36.11 38.01 -31.06
CA GLU A 39 37.43 37.39 -30.91
C GLU A 39 37.41 36.04 -30.15
N ASP A 40 36.43 35.85 -29.26
CA ASP A 40 36.37 34.67 -28.40
C ASP A 40 35.45 33.57 -28.96
N TYR A 41 34.38 33.93 -29.69
CA TYR A 41 33.38 32.97 -30.16
C TYR A 41 32.66 33.35 -31.47
N VAL A 42 32.18 32.31 -32.15
CA VAL A 42 31.15 32.36 -33.21
C VAL A 42 29.83 31.84 -32.65
N LYS A 43 28.77 32.65 -32.76
CA LYS A 43 27.41 32.29 -32.35
C LYS A 43 26.56 31.95 -33.57
N ILE A 44 26.05 30.73 -33.59
CA ILE A 44 25.32 30.16 -34.72
C ILE A 44 23.90 29.78 -34.29
N LYS A 45 22.92 30.16 -35.12
CA LYS A 45 21.51 29.82 -34.94
C LYS A 45 21.17 28.58 -35.77
N THR A 46 21.04 27.44 -35.10
CA THR A 46 20.71 26.16 -35.71
C THR A 46 19.20 25.86 -35.63
N LYS A 47 18.73 24.83 -36.33
CA LYS A 47 17.33 24.34 -36.23
C LYS A 47 16.94 23.83 -34.83
N TYR A 48 17.92 23.57 -33.96
CA TYR A 48 17.71 23.11 -32.58
C TYR A 48 17.98 24.20 -31.52
N GLY A 49 18.17 25.46 -31.95
CA GLY A 49 18.48 26.60 -31.09
C GLY A 49 19.85 27.23 -31.36
N THR A 50 20.19 28.26 -30.58
CA THR A 50 21.43 29.02 -30.72
C THR A 50 22.56 28.42 -29.89
N ARG A 51 23.77 28.32 -30.46
CA ARG A 51 24.98 27.87 -29.76
C ARG A 51 26.12 28.86 -29.95
N LYS A 52 26.97 29.00 -28.91
CA LYS A 52 28.26 29.68 -28.99
C LYS A 52 29.38 28.64 -29.14
N ILE A 53 30.28 28.86 -30.08
CA ILE A 53 31.44 28.01 -30.39
C ILE A 53 32.68 28.88 -30.24
N SER A 54 33.65 28.45 -29.44
CA SER A 54 34.93 29.17 -29.29
C SER A 54 35.67 29.21 -30.63
N VAL A 55 36.27 30.36 -30.97
CA VAL A 55 37.01 30.56 -32.23
C VAL A 55 38.16 29.54 -32.38
N ASP A 56 38.84 29.18 -31.30
CA ASP A 56 39.94 28.19 -31.31
C ASP A 56 39.50 26.80 -31.79
N ARG A 57 38.21 26.49 -31.69
CA ARG A 57 37.64 25.22 -32.14
C ARG A 57 37.17 25.27 -33.59
N VAL A 58 37.14 26.43 -34.21
CA VAL A 58 36.69 26.61 -35.59
C VAL A 58 37.87 26.34 -36.51
N ARG A 59 37.80 25.21 -37.22
CA ARG A 59 38.78 24.85 -38.24
C ARG A 59 38.55 25.60 -39.54
N GLU A 60 37.29 25.69 -39.96
CA GLU A 60 36.90 26.29 -41.24
C GLU A 60 35.45 26.74 -41.20
N VAL A 61 35.13 27.84 -41.87
CA VAL A 61 33.75 28.32 -42.08
C VAL A 61 33.52 28.44 -43.57
N ILE A 62 32.44 27.83 -44.05
CA ILE A 62 32.03 27.90 -45.46
C ILE A 62 30.55 28.26 -45.57
N THR A 63 30.18 28.78 -46.73
CA THR A 63 28.79 29.00 -47.14
C THR A 63 28.10 27.68 -47.52
N GLU A 64 26.77 27.68 -47.54
CA GLU A 64 26.01 26.52 -48.04
C GLU A 64 26.35 26.23 -49.52
N ALA A 65 26.57 27.27 -50.33
CA ALA A 65 26.96 27.12 -51.74
C ALA A 65 28.32 26.44 -51.91
N GLU A 66 29.30 26.78 -51.07
CA GLU A 66 30.61 26.11 -51.07
C GLU A 66 30.53 24.66 -50.60
N MET A 67 29.64 24.37 -49.64
CA MET A 67 29.36 23.01 -49.19
C MET A 67 28.75 22.18 -50.32
N GLU A 68 27.78 22.73 -51.03
CA GLU A 68 27.17 22.11 -52.21
C GLU A 68 28.20 21.88 -53.32
N LYS A 69 29.07 22.86 -53.57
CA LYS A 69 30.17 22.72 -54.52
C LYS A 69 31.10 21.57 -54.16
N ARG A 70 31.55 21.47 -52.90
CA ARG A 70 32.39 20.37 -52.42
C ARG A 70 31.72 19.01 -52.52
N LEU A 71 30.42 18.96 -52.26
CA LEU A 71 29.63 17.75 -52.45
C LEU A 71 29.60 17.36 -53.94
N GLN A 72 29.34 18.33 -54.83
CA GLN A 72 29.31 18.10 -56.26
C GLN A 72 30.67 17.64 -56.79
N GLU A 73 31.77 18.28 -56.39
CA GLU A 73 33.14 17.87 -56.74
C GLU A 73 33.44 16.43 -56.29
N ARG A 74 33.00 16.05 -55.08
CA ARG A 74 33.14 14.67 -54.57
C ARG A 74 32.26 13.68 -55.34
N MET A 75 31.07 14.09 -55.75
CA MET A 75 30.18 13.27 -56.58
C MET A 75 30.73 13.10 -58.00
N ASP A 76 31.26 14.16 -58.60
CA ASP A 76 31.87 14.14 -59.94
C ASP A 76 33.14 13.27 -59.94
N ALA A 77 33.96 13.38 -58.89
CA ALA A 77 35.15 12.54 -58.72
C ALA A 77 34.80 11.06 -58.48
N ALA A 78 33.67 10.77 -57.82
CA ALA A 78 33.21 9.40 -57.63
C ALA A 78 32.60 8.80 -58.92
N GLY A 79 31.98 9.63 -59.76
CA GLY A 79 31.35 9.19 -61.01
C GLY A 79 30.33 8.05 -60.78
N ASP A 80 30.39 7.04 -61.65
CA ASP A 80 29.57 5.82 -61.55
C ASP A 80 30.30 4.66 -60.82
N ASP A 81 31.34 4.95 -60.02
CA ASP A 81 31.97 3.97 -59.13
C ASP A 81 31.17 3.89 -57.81
N ALA A 82 30.61 2.71 -57.53
CA ALA A 82 29.76 2.49 -56.36
C ALA A 82 30.51 2.62 -55.02
N ASP A 83 31.78 2.22 -54.94
CA ASP A 83 32.59 2.28 -53.73
C ASP A 83 33.06 3.72 -53.47
N ALA A 84 33.49 4.43 -54.52
CA ALA A 84 33.84 5.84 -54.42
C ALA A 84 32.61 6.69 -54.04
N LEU A 85 31.44 6.38 -54.59
CA LEU A 85 30.19 7.07 -54.25
C LEU A 85 29.74 6.75 -52.81
N TRP A 86 30.00 5.53 -52.32
CA TRP A 86 29.79 5.18 -50.91
C TRP A 86 30.66 6.02 -49.97
N ASP A 87 31.87 6.40 -50.37
CA ASP A 87 32.70 7.31 -49.58
C ASP A 87 32.12 8.72 -49.49
N VAL A 88 31.44 9.18 -50.54
CA VAL A 88 30.62 10.40 -50.50
C VAL A 88 29.43 10.25 -49.54
N VAL A 89 28.79 9.07 -49.48
CA VAL A 89 27.72 8.78 -48.50
C VAL A 89 28.26 8.86 -47.08
N ARG A 90 29.41 8.23 -46.79
CA ARG A 90 30.06 8.26 -45.47
C ARG A 90 30.36 9.69 -45.05
N TRP A 91 30.94 10.46 -45.96
CA TRP A 91 31.21 11.88 -45.74
C TRP A 91 29.94 12.67 -45.45
N CYS A 92 28.90 12.55 -46.30
CA CYS A 92 27.60 13.20 -46.09
C CYS A 92 27.00 12.89 -44.71
N ARG A 93 27.05 11.62 -44.28
CA ARG A 93 26.58 11.19 -42.96
C ARG A 93 27.38 11.85 -41.84
N ASP A 94 28.70 11.86 -41.94
CA ASP A 94 29.58 12.38 -40.90
C ASP A 94 29.43 13.90 -40.74
N ILE A 95 29.03 14.60 -41.80
CA ILE A 95 28.74 16.04 -41.80
C ILE A 95 27.27 16.41 -41.53
N GLY A 96 26.38 15.42 -41.33
CA GLY A 96 24.97 15.62 -40.98
C GLY A 96 24.05 15.94 -42.17
N LEU A 97 24.42 15.59 -43.39
CA LEU A 97 23.58 15.62 -44.59
C LEU A 97 22.76 14.33 -44.74
N ASP A 98 21.95 13.99 -43.73
CA ASP A 98 21.30 12.67 -43.64
C ASP A 98 20.42 12.32 -44.86
N GLU A 99 19.63 13.28 -45.37
CA GLU A 99 18.75 13.05 -46.52
C GLU A 99 19.56 12.83 -47.81
N LYS A 100 20.57 13.67 -48.06
CA LYS A 100 21.46 13.51 -49.21
C LYS A 100 22.26 12.21 -49.13
N ALA A 101 22.75 11.85 -47.94
CA ALA A 101 23.43 10.58 -47.70
C ALA A 101 22.52 9.38 -48.02
N LYS A 102 21.22 9.44 -47.68
CA LYS A 102 20.26 8.39 -48.05
C LYS A 102 20.02 8.32 -49.56
N ASP A 103 19.87 9.46 -50.23
CA ASP A 103 19.65 9.48 -51.68
C ASP A 103 20.87 8.99 -52.45
N LEU A 104 22.08 9.39 -52.04
CA LEU A 104 23.32 8.85 -52.58
C LEU A 104 23.48 7.36 -52.29
N ALA A 105 23.10 6.89 -51.09
CA ALA A 105 23.11 5.47 -50.80
C ALA A 105 22.13 4.67 -51.68
N LYS A 106 21.00 5.25 -52.12
CA LYS A 106 20.12 4.62 -53.11
C LYS A 106 20.81 4.54 -54.47
N ARG A 107 21.50 5.61 -54.89
CA ARG A 107 22.30 5.63 -56.13
C ARG A 107 23.42 4.60 -56.12
N VAL A 108 24.11 4.42 -55.00
CA VAL A 108 25.10 3.33 -54.82
C VAL A 108 24.47 1.96 -55.10
N LEU A 109 23.22 1.73 -54.67
CA LEU A 109 22.51 0.48 -54.95
C LEU A 109 22.01 0.36 -56.40
N GLU A 110 21.85 1.46 -57.14
CA GLU A 110 21.56 1.42 -58.58
C GLU A 110 22.79 0.95 -59.37
N LEU A 111 23.99 1.36 -58.95
CA LEU A 111 25.28 0.99 -59.55
C LEU A 111 25.75 -0.41 -59.13
N ASN A 112 25.65 -0.72 -57.84
CA ASN A 112 25.97 -2.03 -57.28
C ASN A 112 24.82 -2.50 -56.36
N PRO A 113 23.88 -3.30 -56.90
CA PRO A 113 22.72 -3.80 -56.14
C PRO A 113 23.06 -4.62 -54.88
N ASP A 114 24.27 -5.19 -54.81
CA ASP A 114 24.77 -6.02 -53.72
C ASP A 114 25.72 -5.30 -52.76
N HIS A 115 25.91 -3.99 -52.91
CA HIS A 115 26.80 -3.21 -52.04
C HIS A 115 26.36 -3.29 -50.57
N GLU A 116 27.12 -4.05 -49.78
CA GLU A 116 26.71 -4.48 -48.44
C GLU A 116 26.51 -3.29 -47.48
N SER A 117 27.42 -2.32 -47.50
CA SER A 117 27.37 -1.14 -46.64
C SER A 117 26.18 -0.22 -46.93
N ALA A 118 25.90 0.05 -48.21
CA ALA A 118 24.75 0.85 -48.64
C ALA A 118 23.41 0.17 -48.30
N ARG A 119 23.31 -1.16 -48.51
CA ARG A 119 22.16 -1.96 -48.09
C ARG A 119 21.92 -1.86 -46.58
N LYS A 120 22.94 -2.12 -45.77
CA LYS A 120 22.85 -2.02 -44.30
C LYS A 120 22.44 -0.62 -43.85
N TYR A 121 23.02 0.43 -44.43
CA TYR A 121 22.72 1.82 -44.10
C TYR A 121 21.27 2.21 -44.42
N LEU A 122 20.73 1.70 -45.54
CA LEU A 122 19.32 1.89 -45.91
C LEU A 122 18.35 0.96 -45.15
N GLY A 123 18.86 0.18 -44.19
CA GLY A 123 18.06 -0.70 -43.33
C GLY A 123 17.68 -2.03 -43.98
N TYR A 124 18.47 -2.52 -44.94
CA TYR A 124 18.36 -3.89 -45.47
C TYR A 124 19.24 -4.86 -44.67
N ILE A 125 18.77 -6.10 -44.55
CA ILE A 125 19.51 -7.24 -44.02
C ILE A 125 19.53 -8.37 -45.06
N LYS A 126 20.57 -9.19 -45.03
CA LYS A 126 20.67 -10.38 -45.89
C LYS A 126 20.05 -11.58 -45.17
N LYS A 127 19.01 -12.19 -45.76
CA LYS A 127 18.31 -13.38 -45.25
C LYS A 127 18.08 -14.35 -46.41
N ASP A 128 18.49 -15.60 -46.23
CA ASP A 128 18.32 -16.68 -47.22
C ASP A 128 18.84 -16.29 -48.62
N GLY A 129 19.97 -15.58 -48.67
CA GLY A 129 20.60 -15.11 -49.91
C GLY A 129 20.04 -13.79 -50.48
N ALA A 130 18.89 -13.30 -50.02
CA ALA A 130 18.24 -12.10 -50.53
C ALA A 130 18.32 -10.89 -49.58
N TRP A 131 18.37 -9.69 -50.15
CA TRP A 131 18.31 -8.44 -49.40
C TRP A 131 16.87 -8.01 -49.13
N VAL A 132 16.50 -7.93 -47.86
CA VAL A 132 15.15 -7.57 -47.40
C VAL A 132 15.21 -6.42 -46.41
N LYS A 133 14.20 -5.55 -46.41
CA LYS A 133 14.15 -4.42 -45.47
C LYS A 133 13.92 -4.98 -44.07
N GLU A 134 14.83 -4.67 -43.14
CA GLU A 134 14.92 -5.24 -41.79
C GLU A 134 13.57 -5.19 -41.06
N GLU A 135 12.96 -4.00 -41.03
CA GLU A 135 11.68 -3.80 -40.36
C GLU A 135 10.53 -4.57 -41.00
N GLN A 136 10.50 -4.68 -42.34
CA GLN A 136 9.49 -5.46 -43.04
C GLN A 136 9.66 -6.95 -42.77
N TRP A 137 10.90 -7.45 -42.82
CA TRP A 137 11.20 -8.85 -42.54
C TRP A 137 10.80 -9.21 -41.10
N TYR A 138 11.25 -8.46 -40.09
CA TYR A 138 10.89 -8.75 -38.70
C TYR A 138 9.38 -8.69 -38.45
N ARG A 139 8.67 -7.68 -38.98
CA ARG A 139 7.21 -7.59 -38.84
C ARG A 139 6.49 -8.74 -39.54
N ALA A 140 6.90 -9.12 -40.75
CA ALA A 140 6.34 -10.25 -41.49
C ALA A 140 6.52 -11.58 -40.73
N HIS A 141 7.61 -11.73 -39.98
CA HIS A 141 7.89 -12.88 -39.13
C HIS A 141 7.33 -12.74 -37.70
N GLY A 142 6.43 -11.77 -37.47
CA GLY A 142 5.70 -11.59 -36.21
C GLY A 142 6.50 -10.99 -35.06
N TRP A 143 7.71 -10.50 -35.29
CA TRP A 143 8.51 -9.82 -34.28
C TRP A 143 7.91 -8.45 -33.96
N VAL A 144 8.03 -8.03 -32.69
CA VAL A 144 7.45 -6.77 -32.22
C VAL A 144 8.54 -5.92 -31.57
N ARG A 145 8.58 -4.63 -31.92
CA ARG A 145 9.52 -3.68 -31.34
C ARG A 145 9.05 -3.24 -29.95
N ARG A 146 9.82 -3.56 -28.89
CA ARG A 146 9.55 -3.13 -27.51
C ARG A 146 10.82 -2.55 -26.88
N GLY A 147 10.74 -1.30 -26.40
CA GLY A 147 11.87 -0.63 -25.73
C GLY A 147 13.11 -0.47 -26.62
N GLY A 148 12.91 -0.24 -27.92
CA GLY A 148 14.00 -0.09 -28.90
C GLY A 148 14.58 -1.40 -29.43
N ARG A 149 14.13 -2.57 -28.96
CA ARG A 149 14.61 -3.89 -29.41
C ARG A 149 13.52 -4.70 -30.09
N TRP A 150 13.90 -5.51 -31.09
CA TRP A 150 13.03 -6.54 -31.68
C TRP A 150 12.87 -7.70 -30.70
N VAL A 151 11.63 -8.10 -30.42
CA VAL A 151 11.30 -9.26 -29.57
C VAL A 151 10.62 -10.30 -30.44
N SER A 152 11.14 -11.53 -30.42
CA SER A 152 10.62 -12.62 -31.24
C SER A 152 9.24 -13.10 -30.76
N PRO A 153 8.41 -13.67 -31.65
CA PRO A 153 7.17 -14.33 -31.25
C PRO A 153 7.37 -15.40 -30.17
N GLU A 154 8.45 -16.16 -30.25
CA GLU A 154 8.80 -17.19 -29.27
C GLU A 154 9.11 -16.60 -27.90
N GLU A 155 9.87 -15.51 -27.84
CA GLU A 155 10.15 -14.85 -26.57
C GLU A 155 8.87 -14.25 -25.97
N LEU A 156 7.98 -13.68 -26.79
CA LEU A 156 6.66 -13.21 -26.33
C LEU A 156 5.83 -14.38 -25.76
N LYS A 157 5.72 -15.49 -26.51
CA LYS A 157 5.03 -16.71 -26.05
C LYS A 157 5.63 -17.25 -24.75
N ARG A 158 6.96 -17.30 -24.64
CA ARG A 158 7.66 -17.74 -23.41
C ARG A 158 7.33 -16.84 -22.22
N ARG A 159 7.39 -15.51 -22.40
CA ARG A 159 7.04 -14.54 -21.35
C ARG A 159 5.57 -14.65 -20.94
N GLU A 160 4.67 -14.89 -21.90
CA GLU A 160 3.25 -15.11 -21.63
C GLU A 160 3.01 -16.42 -20.88
N LEU A 161 3.68 -17.51 -21.27
CA LEU A 161 3.61 -18.80 -20.59
C LEU A 161 4.15 -18.69 -19.15
N GLU A 162 5.27 -18.00 -18.95
CA GLU A 162 5.82 -17.75 -17.62
C GLU A 162 4.87 -16.91 -16.76
N LYS A 163 4.25 -15.86 -17.34
CA LYS A 163 3.21 -15.07 -16.67
C LYS A 163 2.02 -15.96 -16.26
N ARG A 164 1.51 -16.80 -17.18
CA ARG A 164 0.41 -17.74 -16.91
C ARG A 164 0.78 -18.76 -15.82
N ARG A 165 1.99 -19.34 -15.87
CA ARG A 165 2.48 -20.27 -14.83
C ARG A 165 2.55 -19.60 -13.46
N LYS A 166 3.05 -18.36 -13.38
CA LYS A 166 3.08 -17.57 -12.13
C LYS A 166 1.68 -17.26 -11.61
N GLU A 167 0.76 -16.89 -12.49
CA GLU A 167 -0.65 -16.66 -12.16
C GLU A 167 -1.33 -17.93 -11.64
N GLN A 168 -1.15 -19.07 -12.32
CA GLN A 168 -1.71 -20.36 -11.92
C GLN A 168 -1.16 -20.83 -10.57
N LYS A 169 0.16 -20.71 -10.35
CA LYS A 169 0.77 -21.03 -9.06
C LYS A 169 0.21 -20.14 -7.93
N ALA A 170 -0.02 -18.86 -8.18
CA ALA A 170 -0.60 -17.95 -7.21
C ALA A 170 -2.08 -18.29 -6.89
N ILE A 171 -2.83 -18.74 -7.89
CA ILE A 171 -4.20 -19.25 -7.73
C ILE A 171 -4.19 -20.50 -6.84
N GLU A 172 -3.30 -21.45 -7.11
CA GLU A 172 -3.21 -22.69 -6.33
C GLU A 172 -2.87 -22.40 -4.86
N GLN A 173 -1.87 -21.56 -4.62
CA GLN A 173 -1.50 -21.11 -3.27
C GLN A 173 -2.66 -20.44 -2.52
N SER A 174 -3.50 -19.66 -3.23
CA SER A 174 -4.66 -19.01 -2.63
C SER A 174 -5.76 -20.02 -2.29
N ARG A 175 -5.94 -21.06 -3.12
CA ARG A 175 -6.88 -22.17 -2.86
C ARG A 175 -6.42 -23.02 -1.68
N GLU A 176 -5.15 -23.39 -1.62
CA GLU A 176 -4.56 -24.14 -0.50
C GLU A 176 -4.72 -23.37 0.82
N ALA A 177 -4.40 -22.06 0.82
CA ALA A 177 -4.56 -21.19 1.98
C ALA A 177 -6.00 -21.09 2.50
N GLU A 178 -6.99 -21.15 1.61
CA GLU A 178 -8.41 -21.12 1.95
C GLU A 178 -8.92 -22.50 2.39
N ALA A 179 -8.45 -23.58 1.74
CA ALA A 179 -8.75 -24.94 2.14
C ALA A 179 -8.21 -25.24 3.55
N GLU A 180 -6.98 -24.82 3.85
CA GLU A 180 -6.40 -24.90 5.19
C GLU A 180 -7.27 -24.17 6.21
N ARG A 181 -7.65 -22.93 5.91
CA ARG A 181 -8.50 -22.17 6.83
C ARG A 181 -9.86 -22.83 7.06
N ARG A 182 -10.46 -23.39 6.01
CA ARG A 182 -11.74 -24.09 6.11
C ARG A 182 -11.63 -25.31 7.02
N ARG A 183 -10.55 -26.09 6.91
CA ARG A 183 -10.28 -27.21 7.83
C ARG A 183 -10.18 -26.74 9.29
N GLU A 184 -9.54 -25.60 9.55
CA GLU A 184 -9.51 -25.02 10.90
C GLU A 184 -10.91 -24.68 11.43
N TYR A 185 -11.81 -24.20 10.58
CA TYR A 185 -13.19 -23.82 10.95
C TYR A 185 -14.15 -25.01 11.05
N GLU A 186 -13.91 -26.08 10.30
CA GLU A 186 -14.64 -27.34 10.36
C GLU A 186 -14.33 -28.10 11.65
N GLY A 187 -13.03 -28.19 12.00
CA GLY A 187 -12.56 -28.79 13.24
C GLY A 187 -13.19 -30.15 13.56
N VAL A 188 -13.51 -30.37 14.83
CA VAL A 188 -14.19 -31.57 15.34
C VAL A 188 -15.42 -31.19 16.17
N PRO A 189 -16.38 -32.10 16.40
CA PRO A 189 -17.47 -31.86 17.35
C PRO A 189 -16.93 -31.51 18.75
N TRP A 190 -17.61 -30.62 19.48
CA TRP A 190 -17.15 -30.16 20.81
C TRP A 190 -16.90 -31.28 21.83
N GLY A 191 -17.64 -32.40 21.74
CA GLY A 191 -17.42 -33.59 22.56
C GLY A 191 -16.06 -34.26 22.34
N LYS A 192 -15.45 -34.09 21.15
CA LYS A 192 -14.13 -34.62 20.77
C LYS A 192 -13.04 -33.53 20.75
N ARG A 193 -13.31 -32.37 21.35
CA ARG A 193 -12.38 -31.22 21.37
C ARG A 193 -11.01 -31.61 21.91
N HIS A 194 -9.98 -30.93 21.43
CA HIS A 194 -8.63 -31.06 21.93
C HIS A 194 -8.50 -30.38 23.29
N ILE A 195 -7.87 -31.07 24.24
CA ILE A 195 -7.58 -30.55 25.58
C ILE A 195 -6.06 -30.45 25.73
N ILE A 196 -5.53 -29.23 25.77
CA ILE A 196 -4.10 -28.96 25.92
C ILE A 196 -3.84 -28.45 27.33
N ASN A 197 -3.03 -29.20 28.06
CA ASN A 197 -2.64 -28.88 29.43
C ASN A 197 -1.31 -28.12 29.44
N THR A 198 -1.29 -26.94 30.06
CA THR A 198 -0.07 -26.16 30.28
C THR A 198 0.08 -25.80 31.77
N ALA A 199 1.19 -25.13 32.12
CA ALA A 199 1.48 -24.73 33.49
C ALA A 199 0.37 -23.86 34.10
N HIS A 200 -0.17 -22.91 33.33
CA HIS A 200 -1.16 -21.95 33.83
C HIS A 200 -2.57 -22.18 33.26
N PHE A 201 -2.71 -22.99 32.20
CA PHE A 201 -3.97 -23.12 31.49
C PHE A 201 -4.40 -24.57 31.21
N VAL A 202 -5.71 -24.72 31.03
CA VAL A 202 -6.34 -25.84 30.32
C VAL A 202 -7.05 -25.24 29.11
N ILE A 203 -6.52 -25.51 27.92
CA ILE A 203 -7.11 -25.04 26.66
C ILE A 203 -8.02 -26.14 26.11
N GLU A 204 -9.29 -25.82 25.90
CA GLU A 204 -10.29 -26.69 25.30
C GLU A 204 -10.69 -26.09 23.96
N CYS A 205 -10.30 -26.73 22.85
CA CYS A 205 -10.54 -26.19 21.52
C CYS A 205 -10.95 -27.29 20.54
N ASN A 206 -12.02 -27.06 19.79
CA ASN A 206 -12.51 -28.01 18.80
C ASN A 206 -12.25 -27.58 17.34
N SER A 207 -11.33 -26.63 17.13
CA SER A 207 -10.62 -26.47 15.85
C SER A 207 -9.61 -27.62 15.68
N THR A 208 -8.63 -27.54 14.77
CA THR A 208 -7.59 -28.58 14.68
C THR A 208 -6.67 -28.58 15.92
N ARG A 209 -5.91 -29.67 16.09
CA ARG A 209 -4.98 -29.79 17.22
C ARG A 209 -3.87 -28.75 17.16
N GLU A 210 -3.35 -28.46 15.97
CA GLU A 210 -2.32 -27.44 15.75
C GLU A 210 -2.81 -26.05 16.19
N VAL A 211 -4.08 -25.74 15.92
CA VAL A 211 -4.72 -24.50 16.38
C VAL A 211 -4.81 -24.45 17.92
N ALA A 212 -5.21 -25.56 18.55
CA ALA A 212 -5.32 -25.65 20.00
C ALA A 212 -3.94 -25.45 20.68
N GLU A 213 -2.90 -26.10 20.17
CA GLU A 213 -1.52 -25.99 20.66
C GLU A 213 -0.95 -24.59 20.43
N ARG A 214 -1.24 -23.96 19.28
CA ARG A 214 -0.91 -22.56 19.00
C ARG A 214 -1.50 -21.63 20.05
N TYR A 215 -2.79 -21.78 20.38
CA TYR A 215 -3.41 -20.94 21.42
C TYR A 215 -2.88 -21.20 22.81
N ALA A 216 -2.56 -22.45 23.16
CA ALA A 216 -1.88 -22.78 24.42
C ALA A 216 -0.55 -22.05 24.55
N LYS A 217 0.27 -22.07 23.50
CA LYS A 217 1.55 -21.37 23.45
C LYS A 217 1.37 -19.85 23.54
N ILE A 218 0.41 -19.28 22.81
CA ILE A 218 0.09 -17.84 22.84
C ILE A 218 -0.30 -17.41 24.26
N MET A 219 -1.17 -18.17 24.93
CA MET A 219 -1.65 -17.82 26.27
C MET A 219 -0.56 -17.89 27.33
N GLU A 220 0.33 -18.89 27.26
CA GLU A 220 1.51 -18.92 28.14
C GLU A 220 2.42 -17.71 27.93
N ILE A 221 2.67 -17.31 26.67
CA ILE A 221 3.46 -16.12 26.37
C ILE A 221 2.79 -14.85 26.90
N ILE A 222 1.47 -14.70 26.72
CA ILE A 222 0.70 -13.56 27.24
C ILE A 222 0.84 -13.51 28.77
N PHE A 223 0.57 -14.63 29.44
CA PHE A 223 0.61 -14.72 30.89
C PHE A 223 2.00 -14.38 31.46
N GLU A 224 3.06 -14.98 30.93
CA GLU A 224 4.45 -14.70 31.34
C GLU A 224 4.81 -13.21 31.20
N ASN A 225 4.39 -12.57 30.10
CA ASN A 225 4.69 -11.16 29.87
C ASN A 225 3.86 -10.27 30.81
N TYR A 226 2.61 -10.61 31.09
CA TYR A 226 1.78 -9.88 32.05
C TYR A 226 2.33 -10.00 33.46
N CYS A 227 2.71 -11.21 33.90
CA CYS A 227 3.37 -11.41 35.18
C CYS A 227 4.66 -10.59 35.31
N LYS A 228 5.45 -10.43 34.25
CA LYS A 228 6.65 -9.58 34.24
C LYS A 228 6.31 -8.09 34.33
N GLU A 229 5.37 -7.61 33.52
CA GLU A 229 5.00 -6.19 33.49
C GLU A 229 4.33 -5.71 34.79
N PHE A 230 3.59 -6.60 35.43
CA PHE A 230 2.78 -6.34 36.61
C PHE A 230 3.27 -7.12 37.85
N ALA A 231 4.56 -7.50 37.89
CA ALA A 231 5.16 -8.28 38.98
C ALA A 231 4.91 -7.66 40.37
N ALA A 232 4.84 -6.32 40.43
CA ALA A 232 4.56 -5.55 41.65
C ALA A 232 3.21 -5.90 42.30
N PHE A 233 2.27 -6.51 41.57
CA PHE A 233 0.93 -6.83 42.06
C PHE A 233 0.77 -8.29 42.52
N ARG A 234 1.85 -9.08 42.53
CA ARG A 234 1.91 -10.47 43.02
C ARG A 234 0.69 -11.33 42.58
N PRO A 235 0.55 -11.63 41.28
CA PRO A 235 -0.59 -12.37 40.75
C PRO A 235 -0.78 -13.72 41.45
N ARG A 236 -2.03 -14.07 41.76
CA ARG A 236 -2.37 -15.37 42.37
C ARG A 236 -2.00 -16.52 41.44
N ARG A 237 -1.48 -17.61 42.01
CA ARG A 237 -1.25 -18.87 41.27
C ARG A 237 -2.58 -19.63 41.19
N ARG A 238 -3.18 -19.64 40.00
CA ARG A 238 -4.42 -20.37 39.72
C ARG A 238 -4.36 -20.89 38.29
N ARG A 239 -4.76 -22.13 38.10
CA ARG A 239 -4.91 -22.69 36.75
C ARG A 239 -6.24 -22.25 36.16
N CYS A 240 -6.21 -21.66 34.98
CA CYS A 240 -7.39 -21.08 34.32
C CYS A 240 -7.85 -21.93 33.13
N ARG A 241 -9.15 -21.91 32.82
CA ARG A 241 -9.72 -22.63 31.68
C ARG A 241 -9.97 -21.68 30.51
N ILE A 242 -9.65 -22.12 29.30
CA ILE A 242 -9.88 -21.33 28.09
C ILE A 242 -10.60 -22.20 27.07
N LEU A 243 -11.83 -21.82 26.75
CA LEU A 243 -12.68 -22.54 25.79
C LEU A 243 -12.67 -21.76 24.47
N ILE A 244 -12.28 -22.43 23.39
CA ILE A 244 -12.14 -21.83 22.05
C ILE A 244 -12.93 -22.67 21.05
N PHE A 245 -14.13 -22.21 20.69
CA PHE A 245 -14.95 -22.88 19.67
C PHE A 245 -14.33 -22.76 18.27
N ARG A 246 -14.56 -23.73 17.39
CA ARG A 246 -13.94 -23.78 16.05
C ARG A 246 -14.28 -22.59 15.16
N ASN A 247 -15.40 -21.92 15.38
CA ASN A 247 -15.81 -20.72 14.66
C ASN A 247 -16.83 -19.89 15.46
N TYR A 248 -17.15 -18.71 14.93
CA TYR A 248 -18.04 -17.77 15.59
C TYR A 248 -19.50 -18.24 15.70
N GLN A 249 -20.01 -18.93 14.68
CA GLN A 249 -21.39 -19.42 14.66
C GLN A 249 -21.62 -20.41 15.79
N GLU A 250 -20.68 -21.34 15.98
CA GLU A 250 -20.74 -22.29 17.08
C GLU A 250 -20.59 -21.59 18.44
N PHE A 251 -19.70 -20.60 18.56
CA PHE A 251 -19.60 -19.80 19.79
C PHE A 251 -20.93 -19.14 20.16
N LEU A 252 -21.62 -18.51 19.21
CA LEU A 252 -22.93 -17.91 19.48
C LEU A 252 -23.96 -18.97 19.90
N ARG A 253 -24.02 -20.10 19.17
CA ARG A 253 -24.94 -21.21 19.46
C ARG A 253 -24.70 -21.81 20.85
N MET A 254 -23.44 -22.04 21.22
CA MET A 254 -23.08 -22.72 22.46
C MET A 254 -23.17 -21.79 23.68
N THR A 255 -22.92 -20.49 23.50
CA THR A 255 -22.87 -19.52 24.62
C THR A 255 -24.14 -18.69 24.77
N HIS A 256 -25.05 -18.73 23.79
CA HIS A 256 -26.27 -17.91 23.73
C HIS A 256 -26.01 -16.40 23.86
N ARG A 257 -24.80 -15.95 23.51
CA ARG A 257 -24.45 -14.53 23.50
C ARG A 257 -25.03 -13.84 22.26
N PRO A 258 -25.35 -12.54 22.34
CA PRO A 258 -25.78 -11.79 21.18
C PRO A 258 -24.64 -11.63 20.15
N PRO A 259 -24.96 -11.51 18.85
CA PRO A 259 -23.98 -11.15 17.83
C PRO A 259 -23.24 -9.85 18.18
N GLY A 260 -21.95 -9.80 17.84
CA GLY A 260 -21.03 -8.68 18.16
C GLY A 260 -20.14 -8.89 19.39
N VAL A 261 -20.35 -9.95 20.18
CA VAL A 261 -19.44 -10.34 21.28
C VAL A 261 -18.30 -11.21 20.72
N GLY A 262 -17.04 -10.87 20.98
CA GLY A 262 -15.87 -11.64 20.51
C GLY A 262 -15.42 -12.75 21.46
N GLY A 263 -15.64 -12.53 22.74
CA GLY A 263 -15.30 -13.44 23.82
C GLY A 263 -15.81 -12.84 25.12
N PHE A 264 -15.65 -13.59 26.20
CA PHE A 264 -15.87 -13.06 27.53
C PHE A 264 -15.07 -13.85 28.56
N TYR A 265 -14.58 -13.14 29.56
CA TYR A 265 -14.07 -13.71 30.80
C TYR A 265 -15.18 -13.86 31.84
N MET A 266 -15.12 -14.95 32.62
CA MET A 266 -16.01 -15.22 33.75
C MET A 266 -15.22 -15.13 35.07
N PRO A 267 -15.30 -14.00 35.78
CA PRO A 267 -14.65 -13.83 37.08
C PRO A 267 -15.04 -14.92 38.09
N GLY A 268 -14.10 -15.33 38.93
CA GLY A 268 -14.28 -16.38 39.95
C GLY A 268 -14.34 -17.82 39.41
N ARG A 269 -14.79 -18.03 38.15
CA ARG A 269 -14.64 -19.32 37.44
C ARG A 269 -13.27 -19.48 36.79
N TYR A 270 -12.50 -18.39 36.69
CA TYR A 270 -11.18 -18.39 36.03
C TYR A 270 -11.25 -18.93 34.61
N GLN A 271 -12.33 -18.56 33.91
CA GLN A 271 -12.69 -19.14 32.62
C GLN A 271 -12.83 -18.06 31.55
N LEU A 272 -12.11 -18.22 30.45
CA LEU A 272 -12.21 -17.40 29.24
C LEU A 272 -12.91 -18.21 28.16
N VAL A 273 -13.90 -17.63 27.48
CA VAL A 273 -14.62 -18.27 26.37
C VAL A 273 -14.54 -17.41 25.12
N THR A 274 -14.10 -17.97 24.00
CA THR A 274 -14.00 -17.31 22.69
C THR A 274 -14.07 -18.34 21.55
N TYR A 275 -13.67 -17.96 20.34
CA TYR A 275 -13.66 -18.80 19.16
C TYR A 275 -12.40 -18.58 18.31
N HIS A 276 -12.08 -19.57 17.51
CA HIS A 276 -11.10 -19.51 16.44
C HIS A 276 -11.69 -18.74 15.26
N GLY A 277 -11.09 -17.61 14.89
CA GLY A 277 -11.54 -16.84 13.74
C GLY A 277 -11.11 -15.38 13.75
N VAL A 278 -11.79 -14.58 12.91
CA VAL A 278 -11.58 -13.13 12.81
C VAL A 278 -12.74 -12.33 13.40
N MET A 279 -12.44 -11.14 13.92
CA MET A 279 -13.43 -10.17 14.39
C MET A 279 -13.04 -8.76 13.96
N GLY A 280 -13.82 -8.17 13.07
CA GLY A 280 -13.49 -6.86 12.49
C GLY A 280 -12.16 -6.92 11.75
N THR A 281 -11.15 -6.19 12.23
CA THR A 281 -9.78 -6.23 11.67
C THR A 281 -8.83 -7.11 12.48
N GLY A 282 -9.27 -7.72 13.58
CA GLY A 282 -8.46 -8.60 14.44
C GLY A 282 -8.81 -10.08 14.31
N ASP A 283 -8.14 -10.90 15.11
CA ASP A 283 -8.30 -12.35 15.19
C ASP A 283 -8.46 -12.81 16.65
N THR A 284 -8.59 -14.11 16.87
CA THR A 284 -8.63 -14.71 18.22
C THR A 284 -7.46 -14.26 19.09
N THR A 285 -6.26 -14.03 18.55
CA THR A 285 -5.11 -13.56 19.35
C THR A 285 -5.39 -12.18 19.96
N LEU A 286 -6.02 -11.28 19.20
CA LEU A 286 -6.49 -9.99 19.72
C LEU A 286 -7.48 -10.18 20.87
N ILE A 287 -8.42 -11.12 20.72
CA ILE A 287 -9.44 -11.41 21.74
C ILE A 287 -8.77 -12.02 22.98
N LEU A 288 -7.81 -12.91 22.82
CA LEU A 288 -7.03 -13.50 23.92
C LEU A 288 -6.18 -12.45 24.65
N LEU A 289 -5.61 -11.46 23.96
CA LEU A 289 -4.93 -10.33 24.60
C LEU A 289 -5.91 -9.49 25.43
N HIS A 290 -7.11 -9.22 24.90
CA HIS A 290 -8.17 -8.46 25.57
C HIS A 290 -8.72 -9.21 26.79
N GLU A 291 -9.34 -10.38 26.57
CA GLU A 291 -9.98 -11.18 27.62
C GLU A 291 -8.96 -11.80 28.59
N GLY A 292 -7.75 -12.10 28.11
CA GLY A 292 -6.63 -12.50 28.97
C GLY A 292 -6.20 -11.40 29.93
N THR A 293 -6.44 -10.13 29.60
CA THR A 293 -6.23 -9.02 30.54
C THR A 293 -7.25 -9.08 31.67
N HIS A 294 -8.53 -9.39 31.39
CA HIS A 294 -9.54 -9.57 32.44
C HIS A 294 -9.22 -10.74 33.36
N LEU A 295 -8.76 -11.86 32.79
CA LEU A 295 -8.25 -12.99 33.56
C LEU A 295 -7.12 -12.54 34.50
N PHE A 296 -6.14 -11.80 33.97
CA PHE A 296 -5.04 -11.28 34.77
C PHE A 296 -5.50 -10.32 35.87
N GLN A 297 -6.43 -9.41 35.56
CA GLN A 297 -7.04 -8.47 36.51
C GLN A 297 -7.72 -9.19 37.68
N ASP A 298 -8.35 -10.34 37.43
CA ASP A 298 -8.92 -11.18 38.49
C ASP A 298 -7.81 -11.75 39.40
N LEU A 299 -6.71 -12.23 38.81
CA LEU A 299 -5.58 -12.80 39.56
C LEU A 299 -4.85 -11.78 40.44
N ILE A 300 -4.87 -10.50 40.08
CA ILE A 300 -4.30 -9.41 40.91
C ILE A 300 -5.37 -8.73 41.79
N GLY A 301 -6.62 -9.22 41.80
CA GLY A 301 -7.66 -8.79 42.73
C GLY A 301 -8.36 -7.47 42.38
N MET A 302 -8.35 -7.07 41.11
CA MET A 302 -8.98 -5.81 40.66
C MET A 302 -10.52 -5.85 40.61
N PHE A 303 -11.14 -7.03 40.47
CA PHE A 303 -12.60 -7.12 40.43
C PHE A 303 -13.24 -7.07 41.82
N GLY A 304 -12.66 -7.73 42.81
CA GLY A 304 -13.25 -7.83 44.14
C GLY A 304 -14.50 -8.71 44.18
N ASN A 305 -15.51 -8.34 44.98
CA ASN A 305 -16.77 -9.06 45.09
C ASN A 305 -17.72 -8.64 43.94
N PRO A 306 -18.42 -9.57 43.27
CA PRO A 306 -19.42 -9.24 42.24
C PRO A 306 -20.48 -8.20 42.67
N ALA A 307 -20.86 -8.16 43.95
CA ALA A 307 -21.82 -7.20 44.50
C ALA A 307 -21.22 -5.80 44.73
N ARG A 308 -19.89 -5.69 44.84
CA ARG A 308 -19.14 -4.44 45.04
C ARG A 308 -17.83 -4.49 44.26
N SER A 309 -17.90 -4.14 42.97
CA SER A 309 -16.72 -4.07 42.11
C SER A 309 -15.69 -3.10 42.70
N ARG A 310 -14.43 -3.53 42.80
CA ARG A 310 -13.34 -2.68 43.32
C ARG A 310 -12.84 -1.64 42.32
N SER A 311 -12.99 -1.92 41.03
CA SER A 311 -12.45 -1.08 39.96
C SER A 311 -13.55 -0.50 39.08
N PRO A 312 -13.43 0.77 38.65
CA PRO A 312 -14.35 1.35 37.69
C PRO A 312 -14.13 0.78 36.29
N MET A 313 -15.15 0.87 35.43
CA MET A 313 -15.11 0.27 34.08
C MET A 313 -14.00 0.84 33.20
N TRP A 314 -13.71 2.14 33.30
CA TRP A 314 -12.73 2.78 32.43
C TRP A 314 -11.33 2.17 32.55
N ILE A 315 -10.90 1.77 33.76
CA ILE A 315 -9.57 1.19 33.96
C ILE A 315 -9.56 -0.29 33.59
N ILE A 316 -10.64 -1.02 33.89
CA ILE A 316 -10.79 -2.43 33.53
C ILE A 316 -10.72 -2.61 32.00
N GLU A 317 -11.59 -1.90 31.27
CA GLU A 317 -11.65 -1.97 29.82
C GLU A 317 -10.47 -1.25 29.16
N GLY A 318 -9.99 -0.16 29.77
CA GLY A 318 -8.85 0.58 29.25
C GLY A 318 -7.57 -0.25 29.22
N MET A 319 -7.33 -1.06 30.26
CA MET A 319 -6.22 -2.01 30.27
C MET A 319 -6.41 -3.14 29.24
N ALA A 320 -7.62 -3.64 29.02
CA ALA A 320 -7.86 -4.68 28.02
C ALA A 320 -7.64 -4.14 26.59
N VAL A 321 -8.16 -2.94 26.29
CA VAL A 321 -7.97 -2.26 24.99
C VAL A 321 -6.52 -1.83 24.77
N LEU A 322 -5.78 -1.48 25.83
CA LEU A 322 -4.34 -1.23 25.75
C LEU A 322 -3.61 -2.43 25.14
N HIS A 323 -3.95 -3.65 25.55
CA HIS A 323 -3.32 -4.88 25.06
C HIS A 323 -3.79 -5.30 23.66
N GLU A 324 -4.95 -4.83 23.18
CA GLU A 324 -5.32 -4.95 21.76
C GLU A 324 -4.29 -4.28 20.83
N GLY A 325 -3.52 -3.30 21.31
CA GLY A 325 -2.45 -2.64 20.59
C GLY A 325 -1.07 -3.30 20.69
N ALA A 326 -0.98 -4.48 21.33
CA ALA A 326 0.28 -5.16 21.55
C ALA A 326 0.74 -5.99 20.34
N GLU A 327 2.04 -5.93 20.05
CA GLU A 327 2.68 -6.87 19.12
C GLU A 327 3.07 -8.14 19.89
N LEU A 328 2.51 -9.28 19.49
CA LEU A 328 2.88 -10.60 19.99
C LEU A 328 3.87 -11.27 19.03
N SER A 329 4.99 -11.76 19.58
CA SER A 329 5.95 -12.57 18.84
C SER A 329 6.11 -13.93 19.50
N VAL A 330 5.56 -14.97 18.86
CA VAL A 330 5.68 -16.36 19.30
C VAL A 330 7.15 -16.79 19.33
N LYS A 331 7.90 -16.53 18.24
CA LYS A 331 9.34 -16.86 18.13
C LYS A 331 10.19 -16.22 19.24
N ARG A 332 9.89 -14.98 19.63
CA ARG A 332 10.64 -14.26 20.68
C ARG A 332 10.01 -14.36 22.07
N ARG A 333 8.91 -15.11 22.22
CA ARG A 333 8.11 -15.22 23.46
C ARG A 333 7.82 -13.87 24.13
N ARG A 334 7.46 -12.85 23.33
CA ARG A 334 7.37 -11.46 23.82
C ARG A 334 6.07 -10.80 23.39
N VAL A 335 5.45 -10.09 24.33
CA VAL A 335 4.34 -9.16 24.08
C VAL A 335 4.88 -7.74 24.28
N ARG A 336 4.67 -6.85 23.29
CA ARG A 336 5.13 -5.46 23.35
C ARG A 336 4.00 -4.49 23.03
N ILE A 337 3.64 -3.65 23.99
CA ILE A 337 2.78 -2.51 23.74
C ILE A 337 3.60 -1.43 23.01
N ARG A 338 3.54 -1.43 21.68
CA ARG A 338 4.20 -0.45 20.79
C ARG A 338 3.26 0.65 20.27
N GLY A 339 1.96 0.40 20.33
CA GLY A 339 0.96 1.31 19.81
C GLY A 339 -0.40 1.04 20.43
N VAL A 340 -1.43 1.43 19.69
CA VAL A 340 -2.83 1.25 20.06
C VAL A 340 -3.56 0.60 18.90
N ASN A 341 -4.68 -0.05 19.19
CA ASN A 341 -5.57 -0.56 18.17
C ASN A 341 -5.95 0.58 17.19
N ARG A 342 -5.68 0.35 15.90
CA ARG A 342 -5.87 1.32 14.81
C ARG A 342 -7.30 1.85 14.77
N ASP A 343 -8.29 0.96 14.86
CA ASP A 343 -9.70 1.33 14.68
C ASP A 343 -10.18 2.18 15.86
N ARG A 344 -9.69 1.89 17.08
CA ARG A 344 -9.91 2.72 18.28
C ARG A 344 -9.29 4.11 18.12
N LEU A 345 -8.05 4.19 17.63
CA LEU A 345 -7.34 5.46 17.41
C LEU A 345 -8.04 6.32 16.35
N VAL A 346 -8.37 5.74 15.20
CA VAL A 346 -9.05 6.45 14.10
C VAL A 346 -10.43 6.93 14.54
N LEU A 347 -11.18 6.12 15.29
CA LEU A 347 -12.45 6.55 15.88
C LEU A 347 -12.26 7.76 16.80
N LEU A 348 -11.30 7.71 17.74
CA LEU A 348 -11.08 8.80 18.68
C LEU A 348 -10.60 10.08 17.99
N GLN A 349 -9.64 9.98 17.06
CA GLN A 349 -9.17 11.13 16.27
C GLN A 349 -10.32 11.81 15.51
N ASN A 350 -11.19 11.02 14.86
CA ASN A 350 -12.37 11.56 14.18
C ASN A 350 -13.36 12.25 15.13
N LEU A 351 -13.55 11.72 16.35
CA LEU A 351 -14.42 12.35 17.36
C LEU A 351 -13.82 13.65 17.88
N ILE A 352 -12.50 13.71 18.08
CA ILE A 352 -11.78 14.93 18.48
C ILE A 352 -11.90 15.99 17.39
N GLU A 353 -11.65 15.65 16.12
CA GLU A 353 -11.79 16.57 14.98
C GLU A 353 -13.20 17.16 14.89
N LYS A 354 -14.22 16.35 15.17
CA LYS A 354 -15.63 16.77 15.15
C LYS A 354 -16.11 17.43 16.46
N LYS A 355 -15.24 17.59 17.46
CA LYS A 355 -15.59 18.06 18.81
C LYS A 355 -16.74 17.26 19.46
N LYS A 356 -16.76 15.94 19.21
CA LYS A 356 -17.77 14.97 19.72
C LYS A 356 -17.14 13.91 20.63
N ASN A 357 -15.90 14.09 21.09
CA ASN A 357 -15.25 13.18 22.03
C ASN A 357 -15.86 13.32 23.44
N LEU A 358 -15.71 12.28 24.25
CA LEU A 358 -16.04 12.31 25.67
C LEU A 358 -14.96 13.08 26.44
N SER A 359 -15.35 13.78 27.50
CA SER A 359 -14.40 14.25 28.51
C SER A 359 -13.92 13.10 29.39
N LEU A 360 -12.77 13.25 30.03
CA LEU A 360 -12.24 12.31 31.02
C LEU A 360 -13.24 12.14 32.17
N ARG A 361 -13.85 13.23 32.66
CA ARG A 361 -14.89 13.14 33.71
C ARG A 361 -16.03 12.21 33.27
N GLN A 362 -16.57 12.41 32.06
CA GLN A 362 -17.62 11.55 31.51
C GLN A 362 -17.16 10.09 31.38
N LEU A 363 -15.95 9.86 30.86
CA LEU A 363 -15.38 8.52 30.71
C LEU A 363 -15.26 7.79 32.06
N ILE A 364 -14.69 8.47 33.07
CA ILE A 364 -14.35 7.88 34.37
C ILE A 364 -15.61 7.52 35.16
N THR A 365 -16.66 8.33 35.06
CA THR A 365 -17.92 8.15 35.82
C THR A 365 -18.95 7.29 35.10
N THR A 366 -18.74 6.94 33.82
CA THR A 366 -19.71 6.13 33.07
C THR A 366 -19.84 4.71 33.64
N PRO A 367 -21.04 4.27 34.05
CA PRO A 367 -21.25 2.93 34.58
C PRO A 367 -21.34 1.88 33.46
N LYS A 368 -21.14 0.61 33.83
CA LYS A 368 -21.13 -0.56 32.92
C LYS A 368 -22.30 -0.59 31.91
N PRO A 369 -23.58 -0.37 32.30
CA PRO A 369 -24.70 -0.47 31.35
C PRO A 369 -24.65 0.58 30.23
N ARG A 370 -23.96 1.70 30.44
CA ARG A 370 -23.80 2.81 29.47
C ARG A 370 -22.43 2.80 28.78
N PHE A 371 -21.54 1.89 29.16
CA PHE A 371 -20.24 1.74 28.52
C PHE A 371 -20.41 1.12 27.12
N ARG A 372 -19.95 1.83 26.10
CA ARG A 372 -20.15 1.51 24.66
C ARG A 372 -18.83 1.66 23.90
N GLY A 373 -18.77 1.24 22.64
CA GLY A 373 -17.53 1.23 21.83
C GLY A 373 -16.70 2.53 21.84
N VAL A 374 -17.34 3.70 21.95
CA VAL A 374 -16.67 5.00 22.12
C VAL A 374 -15.87 5.07 23.43
N HIS A 375 -16.44 4.59 24.53
CA HIS A 375 -15.79 4.54 25.84
C HIS A 375 -14.57 3.62 25.84
N TYR A 376 -14.65 2.45 25.19
CA TYR A 376 -13.50 1.56 25.02
C TYR A 376 -12.32 2.26 24.33
N ALA A 377 -12.59 3.02 23.26
CA ALA A 377 -11.55 3.77 22.55
C ALA A 377 -10.91 4.83 23.45
N HIS A 378 -11.71 5.62 24.17
CA HIS A 378 -11.19 6.65 25.09
C HIS A 378 -10.40 6.03 26.24
N ALA A 379 -10.95 5.01 26.90
CA ALA A 379 -10.33 4.28 27.99
C ALA A 379 -8.97 3.69 27.60
N GLY A 380 -8.90 2.94 26.49
CA GLY A 380 -7.66 2.34 26.03
C GLY A 380 -6.58 3.37 25.70
N LEU A 381 -6.95 4.44 25.00
CA LEU A 381 -5.99 5.48 24.62
C LEU A 381 -5.57 6.36 25.80
N PHE A 382 -6.42 6.52 26.82
CA PHE A 382 -6.06 7.21 28.05
C PHE A 382 -5.12 6.37 28.91
N VAL A 383 -5.40 5.07 29.09
CA VAL A 383 -4.48 4.15 29.78
C VAL A 383 -3.14 4.07 29.05
N TYR A 384 -3.14 4.03 27.71
CA TYR A 384 -1.92 4.07 26.91
C TYR A 384 -1.12 5.37 27.12
N TYR A 385 -1.80 6.51 27.17
CA TYR A 385 -1.18 7.79 27.51
C TYR A 385 -0.55 7.76 28.90
N LEU A 386 -1.28 7.28 29.91
CA LEU A 386 -0.75 7.18 31.27
C LEU A 386 0.47 6.26 31.33
N LEU A 387 0.44 5.13 30.60
CA LEU A 387 1.55 4.19 30.57
C LEU A 387 2.80 4.73 29.88
N LYS A 388 2.66 5.49 28.77
CA LYS A 388 3.78 5.85 27.89
C LYS A 388 4.24 7.31 27.98
N ARG A 389 3.44 8.24 28.53
CA ARG A 389 3.74 9.67 28.44
C ARG A 389 4.98 10.10 29.22
N SER A 390 5.14 9.62 30.45
CA SER A 390 6.34 9.79 31.29
C SER A 390 6.33 8.82 32.48
N SER A 391 7.45 8.71 33.20
CA SER A 391 7.54 7.92 34.44
C SER A 391 6.51 8.35 35.49
N LYS A 392 6.25 9.66 35.62
CA LYS A 392 5.23 10.20 36.55
C LYS A 392 3.81 9.75 36.18
N HIS A 393 3.46 9.75 34.88
CA HIS A 393 2.14 9.27 34.43
C HIS A 393 1.99 7.76 34.66
N ARG A 394 3.06 7.00 34.42
CA ARG A 394 3.08 5.55 34.70
C ARG A 394 2.92 5.27 36.19
N LYS A 395 3.60 6.06 37.04
CA LYS A 395 3.43 5.99 38.50
C LYS A 395 1.99 6.25 38.91
N LEU A 396 1.34 7.28 38.35
CA LEU A 396 -0.08 7.58 38.61
C LEU A 396 -0.98 6.38 38.26
N LEU A 397 -0.81 5.78 37.08
CA LEU A 397 -1.56 4.58 36.68
C LEU A 397 -1.38 3.43 37.68
N PHE A 398 -0.15 3.13 38.07
CA PHE A 398 0.15 2.03 38.98
C PHE A 398 -0.35 2.32 40.40
N ASP A 399 -0.24 3.56 40.89
CA ASP A 399 -0.77 3.97 42.19
C ASP A 399 -2.31 3.92 42.22
N TYR A 400 -2.97 4.22 41.09
CA TYR A 400 -4.42 4.08 40.97
C TYR A 400 -4.85 2.60 40.99
N ILE A 401 -4.16 1.72 40.26
CA ILE A 401 -4.42 0.27 40.28
C ILE A 401 -4.19 -0.31 41.69
N ARG A 402 -3.15 0.16 42.41
CA ARG A 402 -2.83 -0.31 43.78
C ARG A 402 -3.98 -0.12 44.77
N ILE A 403 -4.85 0.86 44.56
CA ILE A 403 -6.02 1.06 45.42
C ILE A 403 -6.90 -0.20 45.40
N ALA A 404 -7.26 -0.69 44.21
CA ALA A 404 -8.09 -1.88 44.05
C ALA A 404 -7.37 -3.15 44.50
N THR A 405 -6.10 -3.32 44.14
CA THR A 405 -5.34 -4.53 44.50
C THR A 405 -5.02 -4.58 46.00
N GLY A 406 -4.95 -3.44 46.67
CA GLY A 406 -4.81 -3.32 48.12
C GLY A 406 -6.10 -3.58 48.91
N GLY A 407 -7.20 -3.94 48.24
CA GLY A 407 -8.45 -4.34 48.89
C GLY A 407 -9.51 -3.25 49.00
N ARG A 408 -9.16 -1.98 48.72
CA ARG A 408 -10.09 -0.85 48.78
C ARG A 408 -10.82 -0.64 47.45
N THR A 409 -12.12 -0.35 47.49
CA THR A 409 -12.86 0.08 46.30
C THR A 409 -12.39 1.47 45.86
N ILE A 410 -12.09 1.60 44.57
CA ILE A 410 -11.69 2.86 43.96
C ILE A 410 -12.89 3.80 43.90
N GLN A 411 -12.72 5.00 44.43
CA GLN A 411 -13.61 6.13 44.17
C GLN A 411 -13.17 6.77 42.86
N ALA A 412 -13.87 6.44 41.78
CA ALA A 412 -13.38 6.61 40.40
C ALA A 412 -12.71 7.97 40.12
N LEU A 413 -13.43 9.07 40.39
CA LEU A 413 -12.96 10.43 40.11
C LEU A 413 -12.09 11.01 41.25
N PRO A 414 -12.51 10.98 42.53
CA PRO A 414 -11.73 11.59 43.62
C PRO A 414 -10.33 10.99 43.77
N ASP A 415 -10.20 9.66 43.66
CA ASP A 415 -8.90 9.00 43.76
C ASP A 415 -7.97 9.39 42.61
N LEU A 416 -8.51 9.56 41.39
CA LEU A 416 -7.71 9.93 40.23
C LEU A 416 -7.27 11.40 40.30
N GLU A 417 -8.17 12.31 40.68
CA GLU A 417 -7.87 13.74 40.84
C GLU A 417 -6.81 13.97 41.93
N ARG A 418 -6.95 13.29 43.07
CA ARG A 418 -5.96 13.34 44.15
C ARG A 418 -4.58 12.88 43.67
N LEU A 419 -4.51 11.76 42.94
CA LEU A 419 -3.25 11.27 42.38
C LEU A 419 -2.68 12.18 41.29
N ALA A 420 -3.54 12.75 40.44
CA ALA A 420 -3.16 13.70 39.40
C ALA A 420 -2.54 14.97 39.99
N SER A 421 -3.20 15.58 40.97
CA SER A 421 -2.68 16.75 41.68
C SER A 421 -1.35 16.43 42.37
N ARG A 422 -1.29 15.32 43.12
CA ARG A 422 -0.09 14.95 43.88
C ARG A 422 1.12 14.57 43.03
N ILE A 423 0.92 13.87 41.91
CA ILE A 423 2.02 13.27 41.12
C ILE A 423 2.37 14.13 39.90
N LEU A 424 1.37 14.71 39.25
CA LEU A 424 1.53 15.48 38.01
C LEU A 424 1.45 16.99 38.24
N HIS A 425 0.98 17.46 39.41
CA HIS A 425 0.71 18.86 39.70
C HIS A 425 -0.22 19.50 38.65
N LYS A 426 -1.23 18.73 38.22
CA LYS A 426 -2.18 19.12 37.18
C LYS A 426 -3.60 18.75 37.57
N SER A 427 -4.55 19.60 37.16
CA SER A 427 -5.97 19.26 37.16
C SER A 427 -6.29 18.22 36.07
N LEU A 428 -7.45 17.57 36.19
CA LEU A 428 -7.90 16.60 35.20
C LEU A 428 -8.15 17.24 33.83
N GLU A 429 -8.61 18.49 33.79
CA GLU A 429 -8.85 19.27 32.57
C GLU A 429 -7.54 19.60 31.84
N SER A 430 -6.48 19.90 32.60
CA SER A 430 -5.13 20.11 32.04
C SER A 430 -4.59 18.82 31.41
N ILE A 431 -4.76 17.69 32.12
CA ILE A 431 -4.37 16.37 31.62
C ILE A 431 -5.16 16.01 30.37
N GLU A 432 -6.48 16.27 30.33
CA GLU A 432 -7.32 16.02 29.17
C GLU A 432 -6.83 16.78 27.94
N LYS A 433 -6.57 18.09 28.06
CA LYS A 433 -6.07 18.91 26.94
C LYS A 433 -4.75 18.36 26.39
N ASP A 434 -3.83 17.97 27.27
CA ASP A 434 -2.55 17.39 26.88
C ASP A 434 -2.72 16.02 26.21
N TRP A 435 -3.60 15.19 26.75
CA TRP A 435 -3.90 13.87 26.24
C TRP A 435 -4.51 13.93 24.84
N LEU A 436 -5.52 14.78 24.60
CA LEU A 436 -6.15 14.92 23.29
C LEU A 436 -5.14 15.40 22.24
N LYS A 437 -4.28 16.36 22.57
CA LYS A 437 -3.17 16.79 21.68
C LYS A 437 -2.22 15.64 21.37
N TRP A 438 -1.92 14.79 22.35
CA TRP A 438 -1.06 13.63 22.16
C TRP A 438 -1.70 12.56 21.26
N VAL A 439 -3.00 12.27 21.44
CA VAL A 439 -3.75 11.33 20.58
C VAL A 439 -3.71 11.77 19.12
N MET A 440 -3.87 13.07 18.83
CA MET A 440 -3.82 13.59 17.46
C MET A 440 -2.44 13.44 16.79
N ARG A 441 -1.37 13.26 17.57
CA ARG A 441 -0.01 13.03 17.03
C ARG A 441 0.27 11.56 16.72
N LEU A 442 -0.48 10.63 17.30
CA LEU A 442 -0.29 9.20 17.07
C LEU A 442 -0.56 8.83 15.60
N LYS A 443 0.24 7.91 15.08
CA LYS A 443 0.11 7.39 13.71
C LYS A 443 -0.61 6.04 13.75
N PRO A 444 -1.75 5.89 13.04
CA PRO A 444 -2.41 4.60 12.90
C PRO A 444 -1.47 3.56 12.24
N GLU A 445 -1.55 2.32 12.73
CA GLU A 445 -0.82 1.19 12.14
C GLU A 445 -1.24 0.97 10.68
N ARG A 446 -0.31 0.51 9.83
CA ARG A 446 -0.62 0.04 8.49
C ARG A 446 -1.00 -1.43 8.54
N PHE A 447 -2.06 -1.83 7.84
CA PHE A 447 -2.41 -3.26 7.71
C PHE A 447 -1.45 -4.06 6.83
N TYR A 448 -0.52 -3.41 6.13
CA TYR A 448 0.37 -4.05 5.18
C TYR A 448 1.82 -3.59 5.35
N LYS A 449 2.73 -4.46 4.92
CA LYS A 449 4.15 -4.15 4.71
C LYS A 449 4.42 -4.04 3.21
N VAL A 450 5.33 -3.15 2.82
CA VAL A 450 5.74 -2.98 1.42
C VAL A 450 7.05 -3.75 1.21
N ARG A 451 7.10 -4.64 0.21
CA ARG A 451 8.28 -5.42 -0.19
C ARG A 451 8.52 -5.25 -1.70
N GLY A 452 9.39 -4.31 -2.07
CA GLY A 452 9.53 -3.89 -3.48
C GLY A 452 8.21 -3.31 -4.01
N ARG A 453 7.61 -3.95 -5.02
CA ARG A 453 6.29 -3.57 -5.56
C ARG A 453 5.10 -4.21 -4.83
N ARG A 454 5.33 -5.17 -3.93
CA ARG A 454 4.29 -5.96 -3.27
C ARG A 454 3.83 -5.31 -1.97
N TYR A 455 2.52 -5.38 -1.74
CA TYR A 455 1.82 -4.90 -0.56
C TYR A 455 1.22 -6.12 0.12
N VAL A 456 1.81 -6.51 1.25
CA VAL A 456 1.53 -7.78 1.93
C VAL A 456 0.85 -7.49 3.25
N SER A 457 -0.40 -7.92 3.40
CA SER A 457 -1.16 -7.88 4.64
C SER A 457 -1.30 -9.27 5.22
N GLU A 458 -0.43 -9.64 6.16
CA GLU A 458 -0.57 -10.89 6.92
C GLU A 458 -1.88 -10.88 7.74
N LYS A 459 -2.21 -9.73 8.34
CA LYS A 459 -3.39 -9.56 9.22
C LYS A 459 -4.73 -9.68 8.48
N LEU A 460 -4.81 -9.16 7.26
CA LEU A 460 -6.01 -9.26 6.41
C LEU A 460 -5.86 -10.34 5.33
N ARG A 461 -4.80 -11.15 5.41
CA ARG A 461 -4.51 -12.30 4.56
C ARG A 461 -4.54 -12.02 3.05
N PHE A 462 -3.99 -10.90 2.60
CA PHE A 462 -3.88 -10.61 1.16
C PHE A 462 -2.50 -10.08 0.74
N GLU A 463 -2.13 -10.36 -0.51
CA GLU A 463 -1.02 -9.73 -1.22
C GLU A 463 -1.53 -9.12 -2.53
N VAL A 464 -1.04 -7.92 -2.88
CA VAL A 464 -1.22 -7.31 -4.21
C VAL A 464 0.05 -6.57 -4.63
N GLU A 465 0.21 -6.34 -5.92
CA GLU A 465 1.23 -5.42 -6.42
C GLU A 465 0.71 -3.99 -6.56
N LYS A 466 1.61 -3.02 -6.54
CA LYS A 466 1.29 -1.65 -6.95
C LYS A 466 0.97 -1.62 -8.46
N PRO A 467 -0.18 -1.07 -8.89
CA PRO A 467 -0.45 -0.90 -10.32
C PRO A 467 0.60 0.03 -10.97
N ARG A 468 1.00 -0.26 -12.22
CA ARG A 468 2.00 0.56 -12.94
C ARG A 468 1.45 1.95 -13.24
N GLY A 469 2.22 3.00 -12.94
CA GLY A 469 1.79 4.39 -13.15
C GLY A 469 0.78 4.94 -12.13
N TRP A 470 0.45 4.18 -11.07
CA TRP A 470 -0.42 4.64 -9.98
C TRP A 470 0.40 5.10 -8.77
N GLY A 471 -0.07 6.12 -8.05
CA GLY A 471 0.49 6.59 -6.78
C GLY A 471 -0.06 5.81 -5.59
N SER A 472 0.72 5.67 -4.52
CA SER A 472 0.27 5.00 -3.29
C SER A 472 -0.36 6.00 -2.33
N VAL A 473 -1.44 5.62 -1.65
CA VAL A 473 -2.14 6.51 -0.71
C VAL A 473 -1.60 6.33 0.71
N SER A 474 -1.28 7.45 1.36
CA SER A 474 -0.88 7.47 2.77
C SER A 474 -2.01 6.98 3.67
N VAL A 475 -1.70 6.25 4.75
CA VAL A 475 -2.69 5.72 5.70
C VAL A 475 -3.58 6.80 6.32
N ARG A 476 -3.08 8.03 6.48
CA ARG A 476 -3.89 9.18 6.95
C ARG A 476 -4.96 9.64 5.96
N LYS A 477 -4.81 9.27 4.68
CA LYS A 477 -5.72 9.60 3.56
C LYS A 477 -6.55 8.39 3.11
N LEU A 478 -6.50 7.28 3.85
CA LEU A 478 -7.41 6.16 3.65
C LEU A 478 -8.75 6.48 4.31
N ASP A 479 -9.83 6.03 3.68
CA ASP A 479 -11.12 5.94 4.36
C ASP A 479 -11.02 4.92 5.52
N ALA A 480 -11.88 5.02 6.52
CA ALA A 480 -11.81 4.23 7.75
C ALA A 480 -11.78 2.72 7.47
N ARG A 481 -12.51 2.26 6.45
CA ARG A 481 -12.63 0.85 6.05
C ARG A 481 -11.60 0.39 5.02
N GLU A 482 -10.86 1.30 4.41
CA GLU A 482 -9.87 0.94 3.38
C GLU A 482 -8.62 0.35 4.04
N ALA A 483 -8.24 -0.85 3.60
CA ALA A 483 -6.99 -1.48 3.98
C ALA A 483 -5.80 -0.92 3.19
N LEU A 484 -6.03 -0.62 1.92
CA LEU A 484 -5.03 -0.17 0.95
C LEU A 484 -5.71 0.63 -0.16
N ALA A 485 -5.04 1.67 -0.66
CA ALA A 485 -5.49 2.39 -1.84
C ALA A 485 -4.34 2.92 -2.69
N PHE A 486 -4.62 3.07 -3.99
CA PHE A 486 -3.80 3.68 -5.02
C PHE A 486 -4.61 4.74 -5.77
N THR A 487 -3.95 5.78 -6.28
CA THR A 487 -4.61 6.88 -7.02
C THR A 487 -3.86 7.21 -8.30
N LYS A 488 -4.60 7.59 -9.34
CA LYS A 488 -4.03 8.09 -10.59
C LYS A 488 -4.68 9.43 -10.92
N THR A 489 -3.94 10.51 -10.67
CA THR A 489 -4.45 11.89 -10.73
C THR A 489 -4.96 12.26 -12.12
N SER A 490 -4.27 11.83 -13.19
CA SER A 490 -4.69 12.10 -14.57
C SER A 490 -6.09 11.57 -14.89
N LEU A 491 -6.50 10.47 -14.25
CA LEU A 491 -7.83 9.88 -14.44
C LEU A 491 -8.84 10.30 -13.37
N LYS A 492 -8.42 11.08 -12.37
CA LYS A 492 -9.18 11.28 -11.12
C LYS A 492 -9.65 9.93 -10.52
N ALA A 493 -8.83 8.89 -10.65
CA ALA A 493 -9.22 7.53 -10.33
C ALA A 493 -8.57 7.01 -9.05
N ARG A 494 -9.24 6.07 -8.39
CA ARG A 494 -8.77 5.38 -7.16
C ARG A 494 -9.05 3.89 -7.23
N ILE A 495 -8.05 3.09 -6.90
CA ILE A 495 -8.17 1.65 -6.64
C ILE A 495 -8.02 1.42 -5.13
N TYR A 496 -8.84 0.60 -4.52
CA TYR A 496 -8.74 0.28 -3.10
C TYR A 496 -9.26 -1.11 -2.74
N ILE A 497 -8.83 -1.60 -1.57
CA ILE A 497 -9.25 -2.87 -0.98
C ILE A 497 -9.94 -2.59 0.35
N ILE A 498 -11.11 -3.20 0.54
CA ILE A 498 -11.72 -3.39 1.86
C ILE A 498 -11.72 -4.88 2.15
N ALA A 499 -11.28 -5.28 3.34
CA ALA A 499 -11.43 -6.66 3.83
C ALA A 499 -12.45 -6.64 4.97
N ALA A 500 -13.68 -7.06 4.69
CA ALA A 500 -14.73 -7.15 5.70
C ALA A 500 -14.66 -8.54 6.34
N SER A 501 -14.63 -8.60 7.67
CA SER A 501 -14.66 -9.88 8.40
C SER A 501 -15.88 -10.71 7.98
N ASN A 502 -15.64 -11.97 7.63
CA ASN A 502 -16.63 -12.99 7.30
C ASN A 502 -16.88 -13.93 8.50
N MET A 503 -16.86 -13.39 9.72
CA MET A 503 -17.02 -14.19 10.94
C MET A 503 -18.30 -15.04 10.96
N MET A 504 -19.36 -14.59 10.28
CA MET A 504 -20.63 -15.32 10.18
C MET A 504 -20.63 -16.41 9.10
N GLY A 505 -19.51 -16.65 8.40
CA GLY A 505 -19.38 -17.69 7.38
C GLY A 505 -20.35 -17.50 6.21
N TYR A 506 -20.55 -16.26 5.76
CA TYR A 506 -21.43 -16.00 4.64
C TYR A 506 -20.78 -16.43 3.32
N ASP A 507 -21.53 -17.18 2.52
CA ASP A 507 -21.22 -17.35 1.12
C ASP A 507 -21.46 -16.05 0.33
N LEU A 508 -21.01 -16.05 -0.92
CA LEU A 508 -21.12 -14.88 -1.80
C LEU A 508 -22.58 -14.48 -2.04
N LYS A 509 -23.49 -15.45 -2.23
CA LYS A 509 -24.91 -15.19 -2.53
C LYS A 509 -25.58 -14.45 -1.38
N ARG A 510 -25.43 -14.96 -0.15
CA ARG A 510 -25.95 -14.37 1.08
C ARG A 510 -25.34 -13.00 1.32
N PHE A 511 -24.03 -12.85 1.12
CA PHE A 511 -23.37 -11.56 1.26
C PHE A 511 -23.91 -10.52 0.26
N MET A 512 -24.13 -10.90 -1.00
CA MET A 512 -24.70 -10.01 -2.01
C MET A 512 -26.09 -9.52 -1.61
N GLY A 513 -26.92 -10.38 -1.00
CA GLY A 513 -28.21 -9.97 -0.41
C GLY A 513 -28.05 -8.92 0.69
N LEU A 514 -27.12 -9.13 1.63
CA LEU A 514 -26.82 -8.16 2.70
C LEU A 514 -26.29 -6.83 2.14
N TRP A 515 -25.46 -6.88 1.11
CA TRP A 515 -24.92 -5.70 0.44
C TRP A 515 -26.01 -4.88 -0.24
N LYS A 516 -26.95 -5.53 -0.96
CA LYS A 516 -28.12 -4.87 -1.55
C LYS A 516 -28.97 -4.17 -0.48
N ASN A 517 -29.24 -4.85 0.63
CA ASN A 517 -29.98 -4.26 1.76
C ASN A 517 -29.23 -3.09 2.42
N ALA A 518 -27.90 -3.18 2.52
CA ALA A 518 -27.08 -2.10 3.05
C ALA A 518 -27.10 -0.85 2.14
N ILE A 519 -27.09 -1.04 0.82
CA ILE A 519 -27.18 0.06 -0.14
C ILE A 519 -28.56 0.70 -0.13
N SER A 520 -29.62 -0.10 -0.15
CA SER A 520 -31.00 0.42 -0.08
C SER A 520 -31.18 1.32 1.15
N ARG A 521 -30.68 0.89 2.32
CA ARG A 521 -30.68 1.71 3.54
C ARG A 521 -29.79 2.96 3.44
N ALA A 522 -28.63 2.87 2.79
CA ALA A 522 -27.77 4.03 2.61
C ALA A 522 -28.39 5.07 1.66
N HIS A 523 -29.14 4.60 0.66
CA HIS A 523 -29.90 5.44 -0.25
C HIS A 523 -31.06 6.14 0.47
N SER A 524 -31.85 5.41 1.26
CA SER A 524 -32.96 6.02 2.04
C SER A 524 -32.48 7.02 3.09
N GLN A 525 -31.25 6.87 3.59
CA GLN A 525 -30.61 7.82 4.50
C GLN A 525 -29.88 8.97 3.78
N ASN A 526 -30.03 9.08 2.45
CA ASN A 526 -29.36 10.08 1.61
C ASN A 526 -27.82 10.08 1.70
N LYS A 527 -27.22 8.97 2.19
CA LYS A 527 -25.76 8.78 2.28
C LYS A 527 -25.15 8.38 0.95
N VAL A 528 -25.95 7.78 0.08
CA VAL A 528 -25.61 7.43 -1.31
C VAL A 528 -26.70 7.98 -2.21
N GLN A 529 -26.32 8.75 -3.21
CA GLN A 529 -27.21 9.36 -4.20
C GLN A 529 -26.90 8.80 -5.60
N ASN A 530 -27.87 8.91 -6.51
CA ASN A 530 -27.72 8.51 -7.93
C ASN A 530 -27.22 7.07 -8.08
N PHE A 531 -27.65 6.16 -7.21
CA PHE A 531 -27.21 4.77 -7.26
C PHE A 531 -27.88 4.04 -8.43
N LYS A 532 -27.09 3.62 -9.42
CA LYS A 532 -27.56 2.86 -10.58
C LYS A 532 -26.62 1.72 -10.91
N VAL A 533 -27.10 0.48 -10.87
CA VAL A 533 -26.32 -0.69 -11.32
C VAL A 533 -26.26 -0.67 -12.85
N VAL A 534 -25.06 -0.78 -13.39
CA VAL A 534 -24.76 -0.84 -14.84
C VAL A 534 -24.62 -2.29 -15.27
N SER A 535 -23.89 -3.10 -14.51
CA SER A 535 -23.74 -4.53 -14.78
C SER A 535 -23.45 -5.32 -13.50
N GLN A 536 -23.82 -6.60 -13.53
CA GLN A 536 -23.49 -7.56 -12.48
C GLN A 536 -23.17 -8.90 -13.15
N LYS A 537 -22.01 -9.50 -12.83
CA LYS A 537 -21.63 -10.81 -13.37
C LYS A 537 -20.75 -11.60 -12.42
N GLU A 538 -20.87 -12.92 -12.50
CA GLU A 538 -19.98 -13.85 -11.81
C GLU A 538 -18.58 -13.85 -12.46
N THR A 539 -17.57 -14.09 -11.63
CA THR A 539 -16.17 -14.14 -12.05
C THR A 539 -15.33 -14.94 -11.04
N THR A 540 -14.02 -14.95 -11.22
CA THR A 540 -13.08 -15.62 -10.32
C THR A 540 -11.89 -14.73 -10.06
N VAL A 541 -11.46 -14.64 -8.80
CA VAL A 541 -10.27 -13.91 -8.39
C VAL A 541 -9.51 -14.77 -7.39
N ALA A 542 -8.19 -14.90 -7.59
CA ALA A 542 -7.34 -15.74 -6.75
C ALA A 542 -7.87 -17.19 -6.57
N GLY A 543 -8.51 -17.74 -7.60
CA GLY A 543 -9.09 -19.09 -7.56
C GLY A 543 -10.42 -19.23 -6.82
N LEU A 544 -10.98 -18.12 -6.30
CA LEU A 544 -12.24 -18.10 -5.57
C LEU A 544 -13.39 -17.50 -6.39
N ALA A 545 -14.60 -17.98 -6.12
CA ALA A 545 -15.82 -17.40 -6.65
C ALA A 545 -15.95 -15.93 -6.25
N ALA A 546 -16.29 -15.10 -7.23
CA ALA A 546 -16.40 -13.67 -7.06
C ALA A 546 -17.57 -13.08 -7.86
N MET A 547 -18.07 -11.93 -7.43
CA MET A 547 -19.13 -11.18 -8.11
C MET A 547 -18.60 -9.80 -8.45
N GLU A 548 -18.59 -9.45 -9.74
CA GLU A 548 -18.30 -8.09 -10.20
C GLU A 548 -19.61 -7.32 -10.33
N VAL A 549 -19.67 -6.13 -9.72
CA VAL A 549 -20.77 -5.18 -9.89
C VAL A 549 -20.20 -3.84 -10.33
N ILE A 550 -20.69 -3.34 -11.46
CA ILE A 550 -20.41 -2.00 -11.95
C ILE A 550 -21.64 -1.13 -11.68
N TYR A 551 -21.43 0.00 -11.03
CA TYR A 551 -22.52 0.91 -10.67
C TYR A 551 -22.07 2.36 -10.58
N ASP A 552 -22.98 3.28 -10.84
CA ASP A 552 -22.81 4.71 -10.64
C ASP A 552 -23.33 5.10 -9.25
N CYS A 553 -22.62 6.00 -8.56
CA CYS A 553 -23.10 6.58 -7.30
C CYS A 553 -22.37 7.89 -6.95
N LYS A 554 -23.01 8.68 -6.10
CA LYS A 554 -22.46 9.87 -5.44
C LYS A 554 -22.50 9.67 -3.93
N VAL A 555 -21.44 10.04 -3.21
CA VAL A 555 -21.35 9.89 -1.74
C VAL A 555 -21.01 11.26 -1.12
N PRO A 556 -22.01 12.09 -0.79
CA PRO A 556 -21.80 13.49 -0.41
C PRO A 556 -20.87 13.69 0.79
N GLU A 557 -20.98 12.82 1.80
CA GLU A 557 -20.15 12.88 3.01
C GLU A 557 -18.72 12.36 2.80
N SER A 558 -18.41 11.77 1.64
CA SER A 558 -17.07 11.22 1.39
C SER A 558 -16.04 12.33 1.23
N LYS A 559 -14.88 12.19 1.89
CA LYS A 559 -13.72 13.05 1.64
C LYS A 559 -13.08 12.80 0.26
N ILE A 560 -13.47 11.73 -0.43
CA ILE A 560 -12.77 11.18 -1.63
C ILE A 560 -13.69 11.15 -2.87
N SER A 561 -14.99 10.91 -2.69
CA SER A 561 -15.95 10.62 -3.77
C SER A 561 -17.20 11.50 -3.67
N LYS A 562 -17.02 12.82 -3.57
CA LYS A 562 -18.14 13.78 -3.46
C LYS A 562 -18.97 13.88 -4.74
N ASP A 563 -18.33 13.67 -5.88
CA ASP A 563 -18.95 13.75 -7.20
C ASP A 563 -19.48 12.39 -7.66
N LEU A 564 -20.29 12.40 -8.72
CA LEU A 564 -20.76 11.18 -9.37
C LEU A 564 -19.55 10.40 -9.91
N ASN A 565 -19.43 9.14 -9.48
CA ASN A 565 -18.38 8.24 -9.93
C ASN A 565 -18.97 6.90 -10.35
N ARG A 566 -18.42 6.34 -11.42
CA ARG A 566 -18.62 4.93 -11.76
C ARG A 566 -17.64 4.07 -10.97
N ARG A 567 -18.13 2.97 -10.41
CA ARG A 567 -17.36 2.03 -9.60
C ARG A 567 -17.47 0.64 -10.18
N ALA A 568 -16.35 -0.03 -10.40
CA ALA A 568 -16.33 -1.49 -10.55
C ALA A 568 -15.86 -2.07 -9.22
N ARG A 569 -16.70 -2.92 -8.61
CA ARG A 569 -16.38 -3.60 -7.36
C ARG A 569 -16.48 -5.09 -7.54
N ILE A 570 -15.41 -5.81 -7.20
CA ILE A 570 -15.39 -7.26 -7.15
C ILE A 570 -15.43 -7.71 -5.70
N PHE A 571 -16.45 -8.50 -5.37
CA PHE A 571 -16.61 -9.17 -4.10
C PHE A 571 -16.01 -10.57 -4.19
N VAL A 572 -14.97 -10.84 -3.41
CA VAL A 572 -14.31 -12.15 -3.34
C VAL A 572 -14.61 -12.75 -1.97
N ALA A 573 -15.31 -13.89 -1.94
CA ALA A 573 -15.73 -14.52 -0.69
C ALA A 573 -14.64 -15.50 -0.21
N GLY A 574 -13.83 -15.05 0.76
CA GLY A 574 -12.93 -15.92 1.52
C GLY A 574 -13.54 -16.37 2.85
N THR A 575 -12.85 -17.30 3.50
CA THR A 575 -13.27 -17.92 4.76
C THR A 575 -13.20 -16.92 5.92
N ASP A 576 -12.10 -16.17 6.03
CA ASP A 576 -11.96 -15.13 7.06
C ASP A 576 -12.57 -13.79 6.61
N PHE A 577 -12.42 -13.44 5.34
CA PHE A 577 -12.76 -12.10 4.86
C PHE A 577 -13.52 -12.15 3.54
N ILE A 578 -14.45 -11.22 3.39
CA ILE A 578 -14.99 -10.84 2.09
C ILE A 578 -14.23 -9.61 1.62
N TYR A 579 -13.45 -9.82 0.55
CA TYR A 579 -12.64 -8.77 -0.05
C TYR A 579 -13.47 -7.99 -1.05
N MET A 580 -13.42 -6.67 -0.97
CA MET A 580 -14.02 -5.76 -1.94
C MET A 580 -12.90 -5.03 -2.66
N LEU A 581 -12.54 -5.53 -3.83
CA LEU A 581 -11.58 -4.89 -4.72
C LEU A 581 -12.35 -3.86 -5.53
N THR A 582 -12.01 -2.58 -5.43
CA THR A 582 -12.79 -1.51 -6.09
C THR A 582 -11.89 -0.59 -6.88
N VAL A 583 -12.31 -0.26 -8.10
CA VAL A 583 -11.85 0.94 -8.83
C VAL A 583 -13.01 1.93 -8.92
N MET A 584 -12.69 3.21 -8.78
CA MET A 584 -13.63 4.31 -9.00
C MET A 584 -12.98 5.40 -9.84
N ALA A 585 -13.76 6.01 -10.72
CA ALA A 585 -13.38 7.15 -11.55
C ALA A 585 -14.65 7.88 -12.05
N PRO A 586 -14.53 9.11 -12.57
CA PRO A 586 -15.62 9.74 -13.31
C PRO A 586 -16.10 8.84 -14.47
N PRO A 587 -17.42 8.76 -14.73
CA PRO A 587 -17.95 7.99 -15.86
C PRO A 587 -17.35 8.43 -17.21
N GLY A 588 -17.37 7.53 -18.21
CA GLY A 588 -16.81 7.75 -19.54
C GLY A 588 -15.38 7.22 -19.68
N GLU A 589 -14.59 7.83 -20.57
CA GLU A 589 -13.26 7.35 -20.96
C GLU A 589 -12.29 7.16 -19.78
N LYS A 590 -12.35 8.05 -18.77
CA LYS A 590 -11.52 7.95 -17.56
C LYS A 590 -11.79 6.67 -16.78
N PHE A 591 -13.06 6.25 -16.71
CA PHE A 591 -13.42 5.00 -16.06
C PHE A 591 -12.96 3.80 -16.89
N GLU A 592 -13.15 3.80 -18.21
CA GLU A 592 -12.72 2.68 -19.06
C GLU A 592 -11.21 2.44 -18.97
N GLN A 593 -10.41 3.51 -18.98
CA GLN A 593 -8.96 3.39 -18.82
C GLN A 593 -8.58 2.91 -17.40
N ALA A 594 -9.23 3.42 -16.35
CA ALA A 594 -8.98 2.97 -14.99
C ALA A 594 -9.43 1.52 -14.76
N TYR A 595 -10.53 1.10 -15.37
CA TYR A 595 -11.06 -0.26 -15.31
C TYR A 595 -10.12 -1.25 -15.99
N LYS A 596 -9.52 -0.91 -17.14
CA LYS A 596 -8.48 -1.72 -17.78
C LYS A 596 -7.26 -1.94 -16.87
N ASP A 597 -6.75 -0.87 -16.26
CA ASP A 597 -5.65 -0.95 -15.28
C ASP A 597 -6.05 -1.83 -14.07
N PHE A 598 -7.29 -1.71 -13.61
CA PHE A 598 -7.83 -2.49 -12.50
C PHE A 598 -7.94 -3.99 -12.81
N LYS A 599 -8.38 -4.39 -14.01
CA LYS A 599 -8.46 -5.80 -14.40
C LYS A 599 -7.10 -6.49 -14.44
N GLU A 600 -6.05 -5.80 -14.90
CA GLU A 600 -4.68 -6.33 -14.80
C GLU A 600 -4.18 -6.37 -13.36
N TRP A 601 -4.53 -5.37 -12.55
CA TRP A 601 -4.14 -5.32 -11.14
C TRP A 601 -4.74 -6.45 -10.30
N ILE A 602 -6.00 -6.82 -10.53
CA ILE A 602 -6.69 -7.92 -9.82
C ILE A 602 -5.97 -9.25 -10.00
N LYS A 603 -5.32 -9.50 -11.13
CA LYS A 603 -4.53 -10.73 -11.36
C LYS A 603 -3.35 -10.87 -10.39
N THR A 604 -2.94 -9.77 -9.75
CA THR A 604 -1.87 -9.77 -8.74
C THR A 604 -2.40 -10.04 -7.32
N PHE A 605 -3.72 -10.05 -7.13
CA PHE A 605 -4.35 -10.33 -5.84
C PHE A 605 -4.21 -11.81 -5.49
N LYS A 606 -3.75 -12.06 -4.26
CA LYS A 606 -3.58 -13.39 -3.70
C LYS A 606 -4.09 -13.42 -2.28
N ILE A 607 -4.56 -14.59 -1.86
CA ILE A 607 -4.90 -14.85 -0.46
C ILE A 607 -3.72 -15.56 0.18
N LEU A 608 -3.36 -15.09 1.37
CA LEU A 608 -2.25 -15.64 2.13
C LEU A 608 -2.73 -16.73 3.10
N PRO A 609 -1.89 -17.73 3.41
CA PRO A 609 -2.22 -18.72 4.44
C PRO A 609 -2.47 -18.03 5.80
N PRO A 610 -3.21 -18.68 6.70
CA PRO A 610 -3.32 -18.22 8.08
C PRO A 610 -1.92 -18.09 8.69
N LYS A 611 -1.73 -17.06 9.52
CA LYS A 611 -0.43 -16.82 10.16
C LYS A 611 -0.25 -17.79 11.33
N GLU A 612 0.93 -18.42 11.39
CA GLU A 612 1.38 -19.23 12.54
C GLU A 612 1.57 -18.44 13.83
#